data_AF-A0A357LGV3-F1
#
_entry.id   AF-A0A357LGV3-F1
#
_cell.length_a   1.000
_cell.length_b   1.000
_cell.length_c   1.000
_cell.angle_alpha   90.00
_cell.angle_beta   90.00
_cell.angle_gamma   90.00
#
_symmetry.space_group_name_H-M   'P 1'
#
loop_
_entity.id
_entity.type
_entity.pdbx_description
1 polymer ?
#
loop_
_entity_poly.entity_id
_entity_poly.type
_entity_poly.pdbx_seq_one_letter_code
_entity_poly.pdbx_strand_id
1 'polypeptide(L)'
;MRHVIKSLEEPEIALMDPIRKAAIAIVMAPILAAAFMVLLAAALAVPDKAVARNVAEDWELFGHARLPSFTGRKIDVGTECIGVSFGLGDAPHVSPFEAAARAPVIFDCPSLLGHVLRGETSNAGDYARYWHGYAAISRPLLALMPYHDVRMLTFNAMAALFAFLAAGLWRAGGWRLALGALAPFYFVNYSGFFELWTKAAGWIVMLVAANIIVRTTWTRARSPYLLFFFMGAMTAYVDLLATPLLVFGFPAALYFLLRRREAEERPLDEIAHLALIGAFWTLGYGGLWLAKIAIAAAVAGPEVWASTVEMASFRLNGAFESVKLFPGAATLENFEAFKGLWGGLAILAFFIAPLARKGARARLVATLRASPALALLAVSPFVWFEILSNHSQIHGLFTHANLALTFLPFSLALTNAGALRPASTSGLHPAGRVAATDAPRMG
;
A
#
# COMPACT_ATOMS: atom_id res chain seq x y z
N MET A 1 46.45 4.91 15.80
CA MET A 1 46.05 5.85 14.72
C MET A 1 45.07 5.24 13.71
N ARG A 2 45.33 4.11 13.05
CA ARG A 2 44.37 3.48 12.10
C ARG A 2 43.00 3.13 12.71
N HIS A 3 42.94 2.77 14.00
CA HIS A 3 41.66 2.49 14.67
C HIS A 3 40.85 3.74 15.02
N VAL A 4 41.52 4.88 15.22
CA VAL A 4 40.89 6.16 15.58
C VAL A 4 40.37 6.89 14.34
N ILE A 5 41.06 6.73 13.21
CA ILE A 5 40.59 7.27 11.91
C ILE A 5 39.33 6.50 11.46
N LYS A 6 39.32 5.17 11.63
CA LYS A 6 38.15 4.34 11.29
C LYS A 6 36.91 4.67 12.13
N SER A 7 37.08 5.04 13.41
CA SER A 7 35.95 5.43 14.28
C SER A 7 35.45 6.86 14.04
N LEU A 8 36.22 7.70 13.34
CA LEU A 8 35.81 9.05 12.95
C LEU A 8 35.16 9.08 11.56
N GLU A 9 35.51 8.15 10.67
CA GLU A 9 34.88 7.98 9.34
C GLU A 9 33.48 7.32 9.42
N GLU A 10 33.25 6.42 10.37
CA GLU A 10 31.98 5.67 10.52
C GLU A 10 30.72 6.55 10.78
N PRO A 11 30.73 7.57 11.66
CA PRO A 11 29.55 8.42 11.89
C PRO A 11 29.28 9.38 10.72
N GLU A 12 30.32 9.84 10.01
CA GLU A 12 30.19 10.74 8.87
C GLU A 12 29.55 10.01 7.67
N ILE A 13 29.98 8.78 7.40
CA ILE A 13 29.38 7.91 6.36
C ILE A 13 27.91 7.59 6.66
N ALA A 14 27.54 7.40 7.94
CA ALA A 14 26.18 7.07 8.36
C ALA A 14 25.19 8.23 8.19
N LEU A 15 25.60 9.48 8.42
CA LEU A 15 24.75 10.67 8.20
C LEU A 15 24.68 11.05 6.71
N MET A 16 25.72 10.74 5.92
CA MET A 16 25.76 11.02 4.49
C MET A 16 24.85 10.13 3.65
N ASP A 17 24.51 8.91 4.09
CA ASP A 17 23.66 8.00 3.30
C ASP A 17 22.23 8.56 3.07
N PRO A 18 21.45 8.95 4.11
CA PRO A 18 20.13 9.57 3.89
C PRO A 18 20.17 10.78 2.97
N ILE A 19 21.17 11.66 3.12
CA ILE A 19 21.33 12.86 2.30
C ILE A 19 21.58 12.49 0.83
N ARG A 20 22.51 11.55 0.59
CA ARG A 20 22.80 11.05 -0.76
C ARG A 20 21.58 10.39 -1.39
N LYS A 21 20.83 9.57 -0.64
CA LYS A 21 19.60 8.95 -1.13
C LYS A 21 18.52 10.00 -1.43
N ALA A 22 18.42 11.06 -0.63
CA ALA A 22 17.45 12.14 -0.85
C ALA A 22 17.78 12.90 -2.15
N ALA A 23 19.05 13.20 -2.40
CA ALA A 23 19.48 13.80 -3.67
C ALA A 23 19.10 12.91 -4.88
N ILE A 24 19.33 11.60 -4.79
CA ILE A 24 18.90 10.66 -5.83
C ILE A 24 17.38 10.70 -6.01
N ALA A 25 16.60 10.66 -4.92
CA ALA A 25 15.14 10.70 -4.97
C ALA A 25 14.61 11.98 -5.64
N ILE A 26 15.20 13.13 -5.32
CA ILE A 26 14.84 14.43 -5.93
C ILE A 26 15.08 14.42 -7.43
N VAL A 27 16.22 13.89 -7.89
CA VAL A 27 16.52 13.77 -9.33
C VAL A 27 15.61 12.76 -10.02
N MET A 28 15.25 11.66 -9.35
CA MET A 28 14.37 10.62 -9.91
C MET A 28 12.91 11.07 -10.02
N ALA A 29 12.43 11.95 -9.15
CA ALA A 29 11.03 12.39 -9.14
C ALA A 29 10.52 12.95 -10.50
N PRO A 30 11.20 13.91 -11.17
CA PRO A 30 10.75 14.40 -12.48
C PRO A 30 10.87 13.33 -13.58
N ILE A 31 11.87 12.44 -13.51
CA ILE A 31 12.04 11.33 -14.45
C ILE A 31 10.84 10.36 -14.34
N LEU A 32 10.45 10.02 -13.10
CA LEU A 32 9.27 9.20 -12.85
C LEU A 32 7.98 9.89 -13.32
N ALA A 33 7.82 11.18 -13.06
CA ALA A 33 6.65 11.94 -13.52
C ALA A 33 6.52 11.92 -15.04
N ALA A 34 7.64 12.12 -15.77
CA ALA A 34 7.68 12.03 -17.22
C ALA A 34 7.34 10.61 -17.72
N ALA A 35 7.94 9.58 -17.10
CA ALA A 35 7.64 8.19 -17.44
C ALA A 35 6.17 7.84 -17.21
N PHE A 36 5.58 8.28 -16.10
CA PHE A 36 4.18 8.11 -15.77
C PHE A 36 3.24 8.79 -16.78
N MET A 37 3.57 10.01 -17.22
CA MET A 37 2.84 10.68 -18.29
C MET A 37 2.89 9.89 -19.61
N VAL A 38 4.07 9.39 -19.98
CA VAL A 38 4.22 8.57 -21.20
C VAL A 38 3.39 7.29 -21.13
N LEU A 39 3.41 6.60 -19.99
CA LEU A 39 2.62 5.39 -19.78
C LEU A 39 1.10 5.66 -19.86
N LEU A 40 0.62 6.77 -19.31
CA LEU A 40 -0.79 7.16 -19.41
C LEU A 40 -1.19 7.59 -20.82
N ALA A 41 -0.35 8.35 -21.51
CA ALA A 41 -0.57 8.72 -22.90
C ALA A 41 -0.63 7.46 -23.79
N ALA A 42 0.23 6.47 -23.54
CA ALA A 42 0.17 5.18 -24.21
C ALA A 42 -1.12 4.41 -23.90
N ALA A 43 -1.58 4.44 -22.64
CA ALA A 43 -2.86 3.85 -22.26
C ALA A 43 -4.05 4.49 -22.99
N LEU A 44 -4.03 5.82 -23.17
CA LEU A 44 -5.06 6.58 -23.87
C LEU A 44 -4.98 6.44 -25.40
N ALA A 45 -3.86 5.96 -25.93
CA ALA A 45 -3.77 5.56 -27.34
C ALA A 45 -4.45 4.21 -27.64
N VAL A 46 -4.80 3.44 -26.61
CA VAL A 46 -5.56 2.19 -26.77
C VAL A 46 -6.98 2.49 -27.26
N PRO A 47 -7.52 1.76 -28.27
CA PRO A 47 -8.83 2.08 -28.85
C PRO A 47 -10.01 1.94 -27.87
N ASP A 48 -10.76 3.03 -27.64
CA ASP A 48 -11.90 3.07 -26.72
C ASP A 48 -12.99 2.06 -27.08
N LYS A 49 -13.25 1.84 -28.36
CA LYS A 49 -14.28 0.88 -28.81
C LYS A 49 -14.00 -0.55 -28.31
N ALA A 50 -12.73 -0.96 -28.26
CA ALA A 50 -12.36 -2.27 -27.77
C ALA A 50 -12.53 -2.37 -26.24
N VAL A 51 -12.08 -1.33 -25.52
CA VAL A 51 -12.24 -1.21 -24.06
C VAL A 51 -13.72 -1.21 -23.67
N ALA A 52 -14.53 -0.34 -24.29
CA ALA A 52 -15.95 -0.20 -24.00
C ALA A 52 -16.72 -1.52 -24.23
N ARG A 53 -16.43 -2.23 -25.33
CA ARG A 53 -17.05 -3.54 -25.61
C ARG A 53 -16.75 -4.55 -24.51
N ASN A 54 -15.50 -4.67 -24.09
CA ASN A 54 -15.09 -5.66 -23.11
C ASN A 54 -15.51 -5.29 -21.66
N VAL A 55 -15.67 -4.00 -21.37
CA VAL A 55 -16.29 -3.52 -20.12
C VAL A 55 -17.79 -3.82 -20.10
N ALA A 56 -18.49 -3.69 -21.23
CA ALA A 56 -19.92 -3.96 -21.35
C ALA A 56 -20.30 -5.42 -21.07
N GLU A 57 -19.37 -6.37 -21.23
CA GLU A 57 -19.63 -7.79 -20.94
C GLU A 57 -19.92 -8.06 -19.45
N ASP A 58 -19.35 -7.26 -18.54
CA ASP A 58 -19.56 -7.37 -17.08
C ASP A 58 -20.59 -6.35 -16.54
N TRP A 59 -21.64 -6.08 -17.33
CA TRP A 59 -22.65 -5.08 -16.96
C TRP A 59 -23.34 -5.35 -15.62
N GLU A 60 -23.49 -6.62 -15.20
CA GLU A 60 -24.08 -6.97 -13.90
C GLU A 60 -23.23 -6.46 -12.73
N LEU A 61 -21.90 -6.59 -12.85
CA LEU A 61 -20.95 -6.08 -11.86
C LEU A 61 -21.08 -4.56 -11.77
N PHE A 62 -20.98 -3.89 -12.92
CA PHE A 62 -21.04 -2.43 -13.00
C PHE A 62 -22.47 -1.88 -12.81
N GLY A 63 -23.50 -2.72 -12.75
CA GLY A 63 -24.86 -2.32 -12.37
C GLY A 63 -24.98 -1.86 -10.91
N HIS A 64 -23.94 -2.07 -10.11
CA HIS A 64 -23.96 -1.83 -8.68
C HIS A 64 -22.76 -0.99 -8.26
N ALA A 65 -22.99 0.16 -7.61
CA ALA A 65 -21.89 0.91 -6.99
C ALA A 65 -21.28 0.18 -5.77
N ARG A 66 -22.07 -0.70 -5.14
CA ARG A 66 -21.66 -1.52 -3.99
C ARG A 66 -22.23 -2.92 -4.14
N LEU A 67 -21.37 -3.92 -4.21
CA LEU A 67 -21.79 -5.32 -4.33
C LEU A 67 -21.71 -6.05 -3.00
N PRO A 68 -22.73 -6.84 -2.61
CA PRO A 68 -22.59 -7.78 -1.51
C PRO A 68 -21.59 -8.88 -1.89
N SER A 69 -20.67 -9.20 -0.98
CA SER A 69 -19.78 -10.36 -1.06
C SER A 69 -20.39 -11.53 -0.28
N PHE A 70 -20.01 -12.76 -0.65
CA PHE A 70 -20.40 -13.97 0.09
C PHE A 70 -19.99 -13.94 1.57
N THR A 71 -19.01 -13.10 1.93
CA THR A 71 -18.57 -12.89 3.31
C THR A 71 -19.50 -12.01 4.16
N GLY A 72 -20.61 -11.51 3.59
CA GLY A 72 -21.52 -10.58 4.26
C GLY A 72 -21.01 -9.12 4.30
N ARG A 73 -19.92 -8.83 3.59
CA ARG A 73 -19.33 -7.50 3.44
C ARG A 73 -19.71 -6.89 2.09
N LYS A 74 -19.53 -5.58 1.92
CA LYS A 74 -19.71 -4.95 0.60
C LYS A 74 -18.37 -4.71 -0.09
N ILE A 75 -18.38 -4.70 -1.43
CA ILE A 75 -17.26 -4.38 -2.30
C ILE A 75 -17.56 -3.03 -2.95
N ASP A 76 -16.58 -2.13 -2.96
CA ASP A 76 -16.70 -0.79 -3.55
C ASP A 76 -16.40 -0.83 -5.05
N VAL A 77 -17.45 -1.06 -5.85
CA VAL A 77 -17.37 -1.11 -7.32
C VAL A 77 -17.41 0.30 -7.93
N GLY A 78 -17.93 1.29 -7.21
CA GLY A 78 -17.98 2.68 -7.69
C GLY A 78 -16.60 3.22 -8.08
N THR A 79 -15.56 2.93 -7.29
CA THR A 79 -14.18 3.27 -7.65
C THR A 79 -13.70 2.54 -8.90
N GLU A 80 -14.15 1.30 -9.11
CA GLU A 80 -13.79 0.53 -10.30
C GLU A 80 -14.44 1.09 -11.56
N CYS A 81 -15.71 1.53 -11.49
CA CYS A 81 -16.39 2.22 -12.60
C CYS A 81 -15.62 3.47 -13.05
N ILE A 82 -15.09 4.25 -12.10
CA ILE A 82 -14.19 5.38 -12.40
C ILE A 82 -12.92 4.89 -13.08
N GLY A 83 -12.36 3.77 -12.64
CA GLY A 83 -11.10 3.28 -13.16
C GLY A 83 -11.17 2.69 -14.57
N VAL A 84 -12.17 1.86 -14.85
CA VAL A 84 -12.35 1.26 -16.18
C VAL A 84 -12.83 2.28 -17.22
N SER A 85 -13.41 3.41 -16.77
CA SER A 85 -13.84 4.51 -17.62
C SER A 85 -12.76 5.52 -17.96
N PHE A 86 -11.53 5.37 -17.44
CA PHE A 86 -10.43 6.28 -17.76
C PHE A 86 -10.22 6.37 -19.27
N GLY A 87 -10.37 7.56 -19.86
CA GLY A 87 -10.29 7.79 -21.30
C GLY A 87 -11.58 7.56 -22.08
N LEU A 88 -12.63 7.00 -21.48
CA LEU A 88 -13.96 6.83 -22.10
C LEU A 88 -14.83 8.10 -21.92
N GLY A 89 -15.92 8.16 -22.68
CA GLY A 89 -16.86 9.28 -22.69
C GLY A 89 -16.59 10.30 -23.80
N ASP A 90 -17.42 11.35 -23.86
CA ASP A 90 -17.37 12.35 -24.94
C ASP A 90 -16.36 13.47 -24.66
N ALA A 91 -15.17 13.10 -24.15
CA ALA A 91 -14.11 14.06 -23.88
C ALA A 91 -13.67 14.75 -25.19
N PRO A 92 -13.27 16.04 -25.15
CA PRO A 92 -12.77 16.73 -26.33
C PRO A 92 -11.64 15.94 -27.00
N HIS A 93 -11.61 15.90 -28.33
CA HIS A 93 -10.53 15.28 -29.10
C HIS A 93 -9.23 16.08 -28.91
N VAL A 94 -8.46 15.68 -27.91
CA VAL A 94 -7.16 16.26 -27.55
C VAL A 94 -6.05 15.25 -27.76
N SER A 95 -4.79 15.71 -27.71
CA SER A 95 -3.66 14.79 -27.76
C SER A 95 -3.68 13.82 -26.56
N PRO A 96 -3.14 12.59 -26.69
CA PRO A 96 -3.07 11.65 -25.57
C PRO A 96 -2.33 12.19 -24.34
N PHE A 97 -1.37 13.11 -24.53
CA PHE A 97 -0.66 13.77 -23.43
C PHE A 97 -1.55 14.79 -22.70
N GLU A 98 -2.36 15.55 -23.44
CA GLU A 98 -3.34 16.45 -22.82
C GLU A 98 -4.43 15.64 -22.09
N ALA A 99 -4.94 14.57 -22.70
CA ALA A 99 -5.88 13.67 -22.03
C ALA A 99 -5.26 13.02 -20.78
N ALA A 100 -3.98 12.63 -20.81
CA ALA A 100 -3.29 12.11 -19.63
C ALA A 100 -3.15 13.17 -18.53
N ALA A 101 -2.97 14.44 -18.89
CA ALA A 101 -2.91 15.55 -17.94
C ALA A 101 -4.29 15.86 -17.32
N ARG A 102 -5.36 15.78 -18.11
CA ARG A 102 -6.75 16.00 -17.66
C ARG A 102 -7.35 14.82 -16.90
N ALA A 103 -6.92 13.60 -17.22
CA ALA A 103 -7.44 12.34 -16.70
C ALA A 103 -8.98 12.24 -16.80
N PRO A 104 -9.55 12.19 -18.02
CA PRO A 104 -10.99 12.11 -18.21
C PRO A 104 -11.54 10.77 -17.72
N VAL A 105 -12.63 10.82 -16.97
CA VAL A 105 -13.34 9.63 -16.45
C VAL A 105 -14.85 9.85 -16.44
N ILE A 106 -15.60 8.75 -16.33
CA ILE A 106 -17.02 8.75 -15.98
C ILE A 106 -17.14 8.47 -14.47
N PHE A 107 -17.79 9.35 -13.71
CA PHE A 107 -17.72 9.34 -12.24
C PHE A 107 -18.63 8.31 -11.54
N ASP A 108 -19.58 7.73 -12.26
CA ASP A 108 -20.56 6.81 -11.69
C ASP A 108 -20.87 5.64 -12.63
N CYS A 109 -21.31 4.53 -12.04
CA CYS A 109 -21.56 3.32 -12.79
C CYS A 109 -22.79 3.40 -13.74
N PRO A 110 -23.92 4.05 -13.37
CA PRO A 110 -25.03 4.27 -14.29
C PRO A 110 -24.63 4.99 -15.58
N SER A 111 -23.86 6.07 -15.49
CA SER A 111 -23.34 6.81 -16.64
C SER A 111 -22.38 5.96 -17.47
N LEU A 112 -21.51 5.18 -16.82
CA LEU A 112 -20.61 4.25 -17.51
C LEU A 112 -21.41 3.23 -18.33
N LEU A 113 -22.42 2.59 -17.72
CA LEU A 113 -23.26 1.62 -18.40
C LEU A 113 -24.07 2.24 -19.54
N GLY A 114 -24.59 3.46 -19.36
CA GLY A 114 -25.23 4.20 -20.44
C GLY A 114 -24.31 4.39 -21.64
N HIS A 115 -23.06 4.79 -21.37
CA HIS A 115 -22.05 4.95 -22.41
C HIS A 115 -21.71 3.62 -23.10
N VAL A 116 -21.37 2.57 -22.36
CA VAL A 116 -20.85 1.32 -22.97
C VAL A 116 -21.92 0.40 -23.55
N LEU A 117 -23.15 0.41 -23.02
CA LEU A 117 -24.25 -0.44 -23.52
C LEU A 117 -25.15 0.25 -24.53
N ARG A 118 -25.42 1.55 -24.31
CA ARG A 118 -26.45 2.30 -25.05
C ARG A 118 -25.87 3.36 -25.97
N GLY A 119 -24.55 3.61 -25.91
CA GLY A 119 -23.91 4.69 -26.65
C GLY A 119 -24.44 6.06 -26.24
N GLU A 120 -24.94 6.19 -25.01
CA GLU A 120 -25.40 7.46 -24.47
C GLU A 120 -24.23 8.42 -24.33
N THR A 121 -24.51 9.69 -24.60
CA THR A 121 -23.53 10.74 -24.33
C THR A 121 -23.26 10.79 -22.83
N SER A 122 -22.00 10.63 -22.45
CA SER A 122 -21.56 10.70 -21.06
C SER A 122 -20.50 11.77 -20.96
N ASN A 123 -20.79 12.82 -20.22
CA ASN A 123 -19.82 13.87 -19.94
C ASN A 123 -18.70 13.29 -19.07
N ALA A 124 -17.59 12.93 -19.70
CA ALA A 124 -16.36 12.66 -18.98
C ALA A 124 -15.90 13.95 -18.31
N GLY A 125 -15.56 13.87 -17.03
CA GLY A 125 -15.02 15.02 -16.31
C GLY A 125 -13.54 14.86 -16.02
N ASP A 126 -12.85 15.98 -15.88
CA ASP A 126 -11.42 16.02 -15.59
C ASP A 126 -11.16 15.55 -14.15
N TYR A 127 -10.56 14.36 -14.01
CA TYR A 127 -10.13 13.83 -12.72
C TYR A 127 -8.63 14.05 -12.48
N ALA A 128 -8.15 15.23 -12.89
CA ALA A 128 -6.74 15.58 -12.98
C ALA A 128 -5.94 15.54 -11.66
N ARG A 129 -6.61 15.47 -10.51
CA ARG A 129 -5.95 15.37 -9.18
C ARG A 129 -5.35 13.99 -8.89
N TYR A 130 -5.69 12.95 -9.66
CA TYR A 130 -5.04 11.63 -9.58
C TYR A 130 -4.38 11.27 -10.89
N TRP A 131 -3.39 10.37 -10.81
CA TRP A 131 -2.67 9.88 -11.99
C TRP A 131 -3.48 8.84 -12.79
N HIS A 132 -4.30 8.01 -12.15
CA HIS A 132 -4.96 6.85 -12.79
C HIS A 132 -3.97 5.83 -13.39
N GLY A 133 -2.79 5.68 -12.80
CA GLY A 133 -1.71 4.83 -13.29
C GLY A 133 -2.05 3.34 -13.41
N TYR A 134 -3.09 2.87 -12.71
CA TYR A 134 -3.65 1.53 -12.93
C TYR A 134 -4.12 1.33 -14.38
N ALA A 135 -4.51 2.40 -15.08
CA ALA A 135 -4.96 2.38 -16.47
C ALA A 135 -3.84 2.04 -17.46
N ALA A 136 -2.58 2.31 -17.09
CA ALA A 136 -1.42 1.92 -17.90
C ALA A 136 -1.35 0.40 -18.14
N ILE A 137 -1.98 -0.39 -17.25
CA ILE A 137 -2.09 -1.84 -17.37
C ILE A 137 -3.51 -2.23 -17.77
N SER A 138 -4.55 -1.69 -17.11
CA SER A 138 -5.92 -2.15 -17.35
C SER A 138 -6.45 -1.79 -18.72
N ARG A 139 -6.14 -0.62 -19.30
CA ARG A 139 -6.67 -0.27 -20.63
C ARG A 139 -6.16 -1.22 -21.73
N PRO A 140 -4.84 -1.49 -21.85
CA PRO A 140 -4.36 -2.50 -22.79
C PRO A 140 -5.00 -3.87 -22.58
N LEU A 141 -5.17 -4.33 -21.33
CA LEU A 141 -5.83 -5.60 -21.04
C LEU A 141 -7.30 -5.59 -21.45
N LEU A 142 -8.03 -4.54 -21.10
CA LEU A 142 -9.44 -4.36 -21.44
C LEU A 142 -9.67 -4.22 -22.95
N ALA A 143 -8.67 -3.85 -23.75
CA ALA A 143 -8.81 -3.91 -25.21
C ALA A 143 -8.70 -5.35 -25.76
N LEU A 144 -8.09 -6.26 -25.00
CA LEU A 144 -7.79 -7.63 -25.41
C LEU A 144 -8.76 -8.66 -24.80
N MET A 145 -9.26 -8.42 -23.59
CA MET A 145 -10.11 -9.36 -22.85
C MET A 145 -11.20 -8.65 -22.05
N PRO A 146 -12.30 -9.35 -21.73
CA PRO A 146 -13.35 -8.86 -20.83
C PRO A 146 -12.85 -8.53 -19.42
N TYR A 147 -13.60 -7.73 -18.68
CA TYR A 147 -13.17 -7.31 -17.35
C TYR A 147 -13.08 -8.47 -16.34
N HIS A 148 -13.92 -9.51 -16.44
CA HIS A 148 -13.84 -10.68 -15.58
C HIS A 148 -12.51 -11.42 -15.70
N ASP A 149 -11.90 -11.46 -16.90
CA ASP A 149 -10.57 -12.03 -17.09
C ASP A 149 -9.50 -11.17 -16.40
N VAL A 150 -9.62 -9.83 -16.47
CA VAL A 150 -8.75 -8.91 -15.72
C VAL A 150 -8.88 -9.14 -14.21
N ARG A 151 -10.09 -9.38 -13.70
CA ARG A 151 -10.32 -9.73 -12.28
C ARG A 151 -9.67 -11.07 -11.92
N MET A 152 -9.76 -12.07 -12.80
CA MET A 152 -9.10 -13.37 -12.59
C MET A 152 -7.57 -13.24 -12.57
N LEU A 153 -6.98 -12.45 -13.47
CA LEU A 153 -5.55 -12.13 -13.44
C LEU A 153 -5.16 -11.41 -12.14
N THR A 154 -6.00 -10.46 -11.70
CA THR A 154 -5.82 -9.72 -10.45
C THR A 154 -5.78 -10.66 -9.25
N PHE A 155 -6.77 -11.56 -9.14
CA PHE A 155 -6.85 -12.56 -8.09
C PHE A 155 -5.60 -13.46 -8.08
N ASN A 156 -5.21 -13.97 -9.24
CA ASN A 156 -4.05 -14.85 -9.37
C ASN A 156 -2.74 -14.14 -8.99
N ALA A 157 -2.55 -12.89 -9.42
CA ALA A 157 -1.39 -12.09 -9.06
C ALA A 157 -1.32 -11.83 -7.54
N MET A 158 -2.46 -11.48 -6.92
CA MET A 158 -2.56 -11.28 -5.47
C MET A 158 -2.26 -12.56 -4.70
N ALA A 159 -2.87 -13.69 -5.10
CA ALA A 159 -2.62 -14.99 -4.49
C ALA A 159 -1.14 -15.40 -4.58
N ALA A 160 -0.51 -15.22 -5.75
CA ALA A 160 0.90 -15.51 -5.95
C ALA A 160 1.80 -14.62 -5.07
N LEU A 161 1.53 -13.31 -5.01
CA LEU A 161 2.30 -12.38 -4.18
C LEU A 161 2.19 -12.68 -2.68
N PHE A 162 1.00 -13.05 -2.20
CA PHE A 162 0.81 -13.54 -0.83
C PHE A 162 1.52 -14.86 -0.58
N ALA A 163 1.46 -15.82 -1.51
CA ALA A 163 2.17 -17.09 -1.40
C ALA A 163 3.70 -16.90 -1.34
N PHE A 164 4.24 -16.03 -2.19
CA PHE A 164 5.66 -15.65 -2.16
C PHE A 164 6.06 -14.96 -0.86
N LEU A 165 5.17 -14.13 -0.30
CA LEU A 165 5.41 -13.46 0.97
C LEU A 165 5.39 -14.48 2.12
N ALA A 166 4.39 -15.37 2.14
CA ALA A 166 4.27 -16.44 3.13
C ALA A 166 5.50 -17.35 3.12
N ALA A 167 5.97 -17.76 1.94
CA ALA A 167 7.17 -18.57 1.78
C ALA A 167 8.43 -17.82 2.28
N GLY A 168 8.56 -16.53 1.97
CA GLY A 168 9.65 -15.70 2.47
C GLY A 168 9.65 -15.60 3.99
N LEU A 169 8.49 -15.32 4.60
CA LEU A 169 8.34 -15.20 6.05
C LEU A 169 8.57 -16.55 6.75
N TRP A 170 8.12 -17.64 6.16
CA TRP A 170 8.41 -18.98 6.68
C TRP A 170 9.92 -19.23 6.70
N ARG A 171 10.63 -18.91 5.61
CA ARG A 171 12.10 -19.05 5.58
C ARG A 171 12.80 -18.14 6.59
N ALA A 172 12.27 -16.95 6.84
CA ALA A 172 12.84 -15.99 7.78
C ALA A 172 12.61 -16.38 9.26
N GLY A 173 11.48 -16.99 9.59
CA GLY A 173 11.02 -17.08 10.98
C GLY A 173 10.08 -18.23 11.34
N GLY A 174 9.91 -19.22 10.46
CA GLY A 174 8.98 -20.32 10.68
C GLY A 174 7.52 -19.98 10.30
N TRP A 175 6.66 -20.99 10.29
CA TRP A 175 5.23 -20.84 9.98
C TRP A 175 4.51 -19.88 10.94
N ARG A 176 4.98 -19.76 12.19
CA ARG A 176 4.41 -18.85 13.20
C ARG A 176 4.57 -17.39 12.80
N LEU A 177 5.74 -17.00 12.28
CA LEU A 177 5.94 -15.65 11.74
C LEU A 177 5.03 -15.40 10.54
N ALA A 178 4.99 -16.34 9.59
CA ALA A 178 4.17 -16.20 8.39
C ALA A 178 2.68 -16.03 8.75
N LEU A 179 2.15 -16.91 9.60
CA LEU A 179 0.77 -16.81 10.08
C LEU A 179 0.55 -15.52 10.87
N GLY A 180 1.46 -15.17 11.77
CA GLY A 180 1.37 -13.97 12.60
C GLY A 180 1.32 -12.68 11.76
N ALA A 181 2.10 -12.61 10.68
CA ALA A 181 2.12 -11.45 9.79
C ALA A 181 0.94 -11.39 8.81
N LEU A 182 0.43 -12.53 8.35
CA LEU A 182 -0.57 -12.58 7.28
C LEU A 182 -2.01 -12.75 7.76
N ALA A 183 -2.24 -13.30 8.96
CA ALA A 183 -3.59 -13.48 9.50
C ALA A 183 -4.43 -12.18 9.49
N PRO A 184 -3.91 -10.98 9.82
CA PRO A 184 -4.70 -9.74 9.75
C PRO A 184 -5.40 -9.49 8.41
N PHE A 185 -4.79 -9.86 7.28
CA PHE A 185 -5.36 -9.64 5.94
C PHE A 185 -6.63 -10.46 5.69
N TYR A 186 -6.71 -11.66 6.26
CA TYR A 186 -7.92 -12.48 6.18
C TYR A 186 -9.09 -11.83 6.91
N PHE A 187 -8.80 -11.14 8.01
CA PHE A 187 -9.81 -10.51 8.85
C PHE A 187 -10.24 -9.14 8.39
N VAL A 188 -9.46 -8.40 7.60
CA VAL A 188 -9.95 -7.17 6.95
C VAL A 188 -10.74 -7.50 5.67
N ASN A 189 -11.49 -6.56 5.10
CA ASN A 189 -12.26 -6.77 3.87
C ASN A 189 -11.34 -6.93 2.65
N TYR A 190 -10.80 -8.13 2.45
CA TYR A 190 -9.88 -8.44 1.35
C TYR A 190 -10.57 -8.62 -0.01
N SER A 191 -11.88 -8.91 -0.05
CA SER A 191 -12.59 -9.29 -1.28
C SER A 191 -12.44 -8.24 -2.38
N GLY A 192 -12.70 -6.97 -2.06
CA GLY A 192 -12.51 -5.88 -3.02
C GLY A 192 -11.07 -5.72 -3.52
N PHE A 193 -10.07 -5.98 -2.67
CA PHE A 193 -8.65 -5.87 -3.04
C PHE A 193 -8.12 -7.09 -3.82
N PHE A 194 -8.82 -8.23 -3.77
CA PHE A 194 -8.49 -9.42 -4.56
C PHE A 194 -9.25 -9.45 -5.88
N GLU A 195 -10.40 -8.79 -5.96
CA GLU A 195 -11.32 -8.90 -7.10
C GLU A 195 -11.35 -7.67 -8.01
N LEU A 196 -10.99 -6.47 -7.52
CA LEU A 196 -11.09 -5.23 -8.29
C LEU A 196 -9.71 -4.63 -8.55
N TRP A 197 -9.43 -4.31 -9.81
CA TRP A 197 -8.09 -3.89 -10.25
C TRP A 197 -7.66 -2.57 -9.61
N THR A 198 -8.55 -1.57 -9.56
CA THR A 198 -8.21 -0.25 -8.98
C THR A 198 -7.82 -0.34 -7.50
N LYS A 199 -8.44 -1.24 -6.74
CA LYS A 199 -8.11 -1.47 -5.33
C LYS A 199 -6.86 -2.33 -5.18
N ALA A 200 -6.73 -3.38 -6.01
CA ALA A 200 -5.60 -4.30 -5.96
C ALA A 200 -4.27 -3.62 -6.27
N ALA A 201 -4.24 -2.63 -7.19
CA ALA A 201 -3.01 -1.99 -7.63
C ALA A 201 -2.15 -1.44 -6.46
N GLY A 202 -2.77 -0.79 -5.47
CA GLY A 202 -2.06 -0.33 -4.27
C GLY A 202 -1.52 -1.49 -3.41
N TRP A 203 -2.30 -2.57 -3.25
CA TRP A 203 -1.85 -3.76 -2.51
C TRP A 203 -0.76 -4.53 -3.25
N ILE A 204 -0.73 -4.51 -4.58
CA ILE A 204 0.37 -5.09 -5.37
C ILE A 204 1.67 -4.33 -5.05
N VAL A 205 1.65 -2.98 -5.01
CA VAL A 205 2.83 -2.18 -4.59
C VAL A 205 3.28 -2.58 -3.18
N MET A 206 2.34 -2.68 -2.24
CA MET A 206 2.60 -3.11 -0.87
C MET A 206 3.26 -4.51 -0.81
N LEU A 207 2.68 -5.49 -1.51
CA LEU A 207 3.12 -6.88 -1.47
C LEU A 207 4.45 -7.09 -2.18
N VAL A 208 4.70 -6.39 -3.29
CA VAL A 208 6.01 -6.40 -3.96
C VAL A 208 7.08 -5.86 -3.01
N ALA A 209 6.84 -4.72 -2.36
CA ALA A 209 7.77 -4.16 -1.39
C ALA A 209 7.99 -5.07 -0.18
N ALA A 210 6.92 -5.64 0.37
CA ALA A 210 7.01 -6.63 1.44
C ALA A 210 7.85 -7.85 1.04
N ASN A 211 7.65 -8.37 -0.17
CA ASN A 211 8.42 -9.48 -0.72
C ASN A 211 9.91 -9.15 -0.90
N ILE A 212 10.24 -7.92 -1.33
CA ILE A 212 11.61 -7.42 -1.40
C ILE A 212 12.21 -7.38 0.01
N ILE A 213 11.48 -6.80 0.97
CA ILE A 213 11.96 -6.62 2.34
C ILE A 213 12.31 -7.92 3.04
N VAL A 214 11.47 -8.93 2.87
CA VAL A 214 11.69 -10.25 3.46
C VAL A 214 12.92 -10.96 2.86
N ARG A 215 13.30 -10.65 1.61
CA ARG A 215 14.39 -11.34 0.89
C ARG A 215 15.74 -10.65 1.00
N THR A 216 15.77 -9.33 1.20
CA THR A 216 17.03 -8.57 1.15
C THR A 216 17.82 -8.58 2.46
N THR A 217 17.28 -9.17 3.54
CA THR A 217 17.85 -9.19 4.91
C THR A 217 18.52 -7.86 5.23
N TRP A 218 17.72 -6.82 5.48
CA TRP A 218 18.26 -5.47 5.62
C TRP A 218 19.19 -5.34 6.84
N THR A 219 20.47 -5.11 6.54
CA THR A 219 21.48 -4.57 7.47
C THR A 219 21.61 -3.07 7.23
N ARG A 220 22.14 -2.30 8.20
CA ARG A 220 22.37 -0.84 8.04
C ARG A 220 23.12 -0.43 6.76
N ALA A 221 24.00 -1.31 6.24
CA ALA A 221 24.71 -1.11 4.96
C ALA A 221 23.82 -1.12 3.70
N ARG A 222 22.58 -1.61 3.79
CA ARG A 222 21.58 -1.55 2.71
C ARG A 222 20.43 -0.69 3.21
N SER A 223 20.32 0.51 2.65
CA SER A 223 19.32 1.47 3.06
C SER A 223 17.95 1.22 2.41
N PRO A 224 16.84 1.23 3.19
CA PRO A 224 15.50 1.03 2.66
C PRO A 224 14.92 2.31 2.02
N TYR A 225 15.60 3.46 2.13
CA TYR A 225 15.01 4.77 1.82
C TYR A 225 14.50 4.89 0.38
N LEU A 226 15.29 4.45 -0.61
CA LEU A 226 14.86 4.52 -2.01
C LEU A 226 13.70 3.56 -2.31
N LEU A 227 13.65 2.39 -1.66
CA LEU A 227 12.50 1.49 -1.80
C LEU A 227 11.22 2.20 -1.34
N PHE A 228 11.25 2.85 -0.17
CA PHE A 228 10.09 3.58 0.34
C PHE A 228 9.74 4.80 -0.53
N PHE A 229 10.72 5.49 -1.11
CA PHE A 229 10.47 6.53 -2.12
C PHE A 229 9.73 5.99 -3.35
N PHE A 230 10.22 4.90 -3.95
CA PHE A 230 9.56 4.28 -5.10
C PHE A 230 8.18 3.76 -4.75
N MET A 231 7.99 3.18 -3.56
CA MET A 231 6.67 2.80 -3.08
C MET A 231 5.73 4.00 -3.00
N GLY A 232 6.19 5.13 -2.45
CA GLY A 232 5.39 6.36 -2.40
C GLY A 232 5.00 6.85 -3.79
N ALA A 233 5.97 6.91 -4.71
CA ALA A 233 5.74 7.30 -6.10
C ALA A 233 4.74 6.39 -6.81
N MET A 234 4.89 5.06 -6.67
CA MET A 234 3.96 4.08 -7.25
C MET A 234 2.58 4.17 -6.60
N THR A 235 2.50 4.41 -5.29
CA THR A 235 1.21 4.58 -4.61
C THR A 235 0.49 5.82 -5.13
N ALA A 236 1.18 6.97 -5.28
CA ALA A 236 0.58 8.15 -5.88
C ALA A 236 0.14 7.91 -7.34
N TYR A 237 0.86 7.07 -8.08
CA TYR A 237 0.52 6.73 -9.45
C TYR A 237 -0.75 5.89 -9.55
N VAL A 238 -0.89 4.85 -8.74
CA VAL A 238 -1.96 3.84 -8.90
C VAL A 238 -3.11 3.93 -7.90
N ASP A 239 -3.00 4.68 -6.81
CA ASP A 239 -3.98 4.65 -5.74
C ASP A 239 -4.90 5.88 -5.77
N LEU A 240 -6.22 5.65 -5.64
CA LEU A 240 -7.24 6.71 -5.50
C LEU A 240 -7.50 7.04 -4.02
N LEU A 241 -6.45 7.08 -3.20
CA LEU A 241 -6.52 7.22 -1.75
C LEU A 241 -7.34 6.09 -1.11
N ALA A 242 -7.06 4.82 -1.45
CA ALA A 242 -7.79 3.68 -0.89
C ALA A 242 -7.25 3.27 0.48
N THR A 243 -6.01 2.80 0.53
CA THR A 243 -5.33 2.38 1.79
C THR A 243 -3.83 2.73 1.81
N PRO A 244 -3.41 3.96 1.45
CA PRO A 244 -1.99 4.31 1.32
C PRO A 244 -1.22 4.11 2.63
N LEU A 245 -1.86 4.29 3.80
CA LEU A 245 -1.26 3.99 5.09
C LEU A 245 -0.88 2.51 5.20
N LEU A 246 -1.75 1.58 4.82
CA LEU A 246 -1.45 0.16 4.83
C LEU A 246 -0.32 -0.19 3.85
N VAL A 247 -0.36 0.42 2.65
CA VAL A 247 0.66 0.23 1.60
C VAL A 247 2.07 0.59 2.08
N PHE A 248 2.19 1.66 2.86
CA PHE A 248 3.44 2.03 3.54
C PHE A 248 3.71 1.17 4.78
N GLY A 249 2.73 1.10 5.68
CA GLY A 249 2.90 0.67 7.06
C GLY A 249 3.19 -0.82 7.19
N PHE A 250 2.66 -1.66 6.30
CA PHE A 250 2.88 -3.11 6.40
C PHE A 250 4.33 -3.48 6.00
N PRO A 251 4.85 -3.02 4.85
CA PRO A 251 6.28 -3.12 4.53
C PRO A 251 7.19 -2.51 5.61
N ALA A 252 6.85 -1.34 6.15
CA ALA A 252 7.59 -0.73 7.26
C ALA A 252 7.60 -1.63 8.51
N ALA A 253 6.46 -2.22 8.87
CA ALA A 253 6.37 -3.14 10.00
C ALA A 253 7.23 -4.39 9.78
N LEU A 254 7.20 -4.98 8.58
CA LEU A 254 8.08 -6.11 8.24
C LEU A 254 9.57 -5.73 8.28
N TYR A 255 9.92 -4.51 7.84
CA TYR A 255 11.28 -4.01 7.97
C TYR A 255 11.72 -3.95 9.44
N PHE A 256 10.93 -3.36 10.33
CA PHE A 256 11.26 -3.30 11.76
C PHE A 256 11.22 -4.65 12.48
N LEU A 257 10.42 -5.59 11.97
CA LEU A 257 10.34 -6.96 12.48
C LEU A 257 11.54 -7.82 12.09
N LEU A 258 12.13 -7.60 10.90
CA LEU A 258 13.15 -8.47 10.32
C LEU A 258 14.55 -7.86 10.27
N ARG A 259 14.69 -6.54 10.41
CA ARG A 259 16.00 -5.87 10.40
C ARG A 259 16.86 -6.35 11.56
N ARG A 260 18.16 -6.43 11.32
CA ARG A 260 19.13 -6.70 12.39
C ARG A 260 19.32 -5.44 13.22
N ARG A 261 19.22 -5.58 14.55
CA ARG A 261 19.46 -4.50 15.51
C ARG A 261 20.93 -4.54 15.94
N GLU A 262 21.58 -3.39 15.99
CA GLU A 262 22.88 -3.27 16.63
C GLU A 262 22.72 -3.32 18.16
N ALA A 263 23.73 -3.84 18.87
CA ALA A 263 23.68 -3.99 20.32
C ALA A 263 23.44 -2.64 21.05
N GLU A 264 23.90 -1.54 20.47
CA GLU A 264 23.85 -0.19 21.05
C GLU A 264 22.65 0.65 20.57
N GLU A 265 21.83 0.13 19.64
CA GLU A 265 20.73 0.91 19.07
C GLU A 265 19.69 1.26 20.16
N ARG A 266 19.34 2.54 20.26
CA ARG A 266 18.34 3.03 21.22
C ARG A 266 16.93 3.03 20.59
N PRO A 267 15.86 3.00 21.41
CA PRO A 267 14.49 3.12 20.91
C PRO A 267 14.25 4.38 20.05
N LEU A 268 14.90 5.50 20.39
CA LEU A 268 14.79 6.75 19.61
C LEU A 268 15.39 6.63 18.21
N ASP A 269 16.45 5.83 18.04
CA ASP A 269 17.08 5.64 16.73
C ASP A 269 16.13 4.86 15.79
N GLU A 270 15.34 3.93 16.33
CA GLU A 270 14.29 3.21 15.61
C GLU A 270 13.15 4.14 15.17
N ILE A 271 12.76 5.10 16.01
CA ILE A 271 11.77 6.14 15.66
C ILE A 271 12.32 7.08 14.58
N ALA A 272 13.58 7.50 14.70
CA ALA A 272 14.24 8.33 13.68
C ALA A 272 14.31 7.61 12.33
N HIS A 273 14.64 6.31 12.32
CA HIS A 273 14.58 5.49 11.11
C HIS A 273 13.15 5.39 10.53
N LEU A 274 12.13 5.23 11.36
CA LEU A 274 10.72 5.24 10.92
C LEU A 274 10.35 6.58 10.28
N ALA A 275 10.76 7.69 10.91
CA ALA A 275 10.55 9.03 10.38
C ALA A 275 11.25 9.23 9.02
N LEU A 276 12.49 8.74 8.87
CA LEU A 276 13.22 8.82 7.60
C LEU A 276 12.57 7.99 6.49
N ILE A 277 12.19 6.73 6.73
CA ILE A 277 11.48 5.95 5.70
C ILE A 277 10.13 6.59 5.34
N GLY A 278 9.45 7.19 6.33
CA GLY A 278 8.23 7.96 6.13
C GLY A 278 8.48 9.19 5.27
N ALA A 279 9.55 9.94 5.52
CA ALA A 279 9.93 11.11 4.74
C ALA A 279 10.24 10.76 3.27
N PHE A 280 10.94 9.65 3.02
CA PHE A 280 11.19 9.18 1.66
C PHE A 280 9.90 8.73 0.96
N TRP A 281 9.02 7.99 1.66
CA TRP A 281 7.71 7.64 1.13
C TRP A 281 6.88 8.87 0.79
N THR A 282 6.84 9.87 1.68
CA THR A 282 6.14 11.14 1.46
C THR A 282 6.77 11.95 0.32
N LEU A 283 8.09 11.95 0.17
CA LEU A 283 8.77 12.58 -0.97
C LEU A 283 8.33 11.93 -2.29
N GLY A 284 8.21 10.60 -2.33
CA GLY A 284 7.69 9.89 -3.49
C GLY A 284 6.21 10.17 -3.72
N TYR A 285 5.37 9.96 -2.71
CA TYR A 285 3.92 10.11 -2.83
C TYR A 285 3.51 11.57 -3.08
N GLY A 286 3.88 12.46 -2.17
CA GLY A 286 3.56 13.89 -2.23
C GLY A 286 4.25 14.58 -3.40
N GLY A 287 5.51 14.24 -3.69
CA GLY A 287 6.23 14.81 -4.82
C GLY A 287 5.57 14.47 -6.17
N LEU A 288 5.23 13.19 -6.39
CA LEU A 288 4.58 12.78 -7.63
C LEU A 288 3.12 13.26 -7.70
N TRP A 289 2.42 13.35 -6.57
CA TRP A 289 1.08 13.94 -6.52
C TRP A 289 1.10 15.44 -6.90
N LEU A 290 2.02 16.22 -6.32
CA LEU A 290 2.20 17.63 -6.68
C LEU A 290 2.63 17.80 -8.15
N ALA A 291 3.50 16.92 -8.66
CA ALA A 291 3.88 16.93 -10.07
C ALA A 291 2.67 16.73 -11.01
N LYS A 292 1.74 15.80 -10.66
CA LYS A 292 0.50 15.61 -11.43
C LYS A 292 -0.33 16.88 -11.49
N ILE A 293 -0.55 17.52 -10.35
CA ILE A 293 -1.35 18.73 -10.26
C ILE A 293 -0.68 19.85 -11.06
N ALA A 294 0.63 20.00 -10.98
CA ALA A 294 1.37 21.00 -11.75
C ALA A 294 1.27 20.76 -13.26
N ILE A 295 1.43 19.52 -13.72
CA ILE A 295 1.27 19.15 -15.13
C ILE A 295 -0.17 19.42 -15.59
N ALA A 296 -1.16 19.02 -14.80
CA ALA A 296 -2.57 19.26 -15.10
C ALA A 296 -2.89 20.76 -15.17
N ALA A 297 -2.40 21.56 -14.23
CA ALA A 297 -2.62 23.01 -14.21
C ALA A 297 -1.96 23.71 -15.41
N ALA A 298 -0.79 23.23 -15.85
CA ALA A 298 -0.12 23.74 -17.04
C ALA A 298 -0.91 23.47 -18.34
N VAL A 299 -1.77 22.45 -18.34
CA VAL A 299 -2.56 22.03 -19.52
C VAL A 299 -4.00 22.56 -19.47
N ALA A 300 -4.67 22.42 -18.34
CA ALA A 300 -6.10 22.70 -18.19
C ALA A 300 -6.41 24.06 -17.55
N GLY A 301 -5.39 24.75 -16.98
CA GLY A 301 -5.54 26.06 -16.34
C GLY A 301 -5.22 26.04 -14.84
N PRO A 302 -4.90 27.21 -14.25
CA PRO A 302 -4.53 27.33 -12.83
C PRO A 302 -5.66 26.92 -11.85
N GLU A 303 -6.91 26.85 -12.30
CA GLU A 303 -8.09 26.44 -11.53
C GLU A 303 -7.98 25.00 -10.99
N VAL A 304 -7.14 24.17 -11.61
CA VAL A 304 -6.79 22.83 -11.11
C VAL A 304 -6.18 22.91 -9.70
N TRP A 305 -5.41 23.95 -9.38
CA TRP A 305 -4.89 24.13 -8.02
C TRP A 305 -6.00 24.43 -7.02
N ALA A 306 -6.90 25.35 -7.36
CA ALA A 306 -8.01 25.73 -6.48
C ALA A 306 -8.93 24.53 -6.19
N SER A 307 -9.34 23.80 -7.22
CA SER A 307 -10.17 22.58 -7.08
C SER A 307 -9.46 21.48 -6.28
N THR A 308 -8.14 21.34 -6.42
CA THR A 308 -7.36 20.38 -5.63
C THR A 308 -7.33 20.77 -4.15
N VAL A 309 -7.11 22.04 -3.83
CA VAL A 309 -7.11 22.54 -2.45
C VAL A 309 -8.50 22.41 -1.82
N GLU A 310 -9.55 22.72 -2.56
CA GLU A 310 -10.94 22.53 -2.12
C GLU A 310 -11.22 21.06 -1.81
N MET A 311 -10.82 20.14 -2.69
CA MET A 311 -10.99 18.70 -2.44
C MET A 311 -10.14 18.20 -1.27
N ALA A 312 -8.91 18.67 -1.11
CA ALA A 312 -8.08 18.33 0.05
C ALA A 312 -8.72 18.84 1.35
N SER A 313 -9.20 20.09 1.35
CA SER A 313 -9.99 20.67 2.44
C SER A 313 -11.24 19.86 2.72
N PHE A 314 -11.99 19.44 1.71
CA PHE A 314 -13.16 18.57 1.86
C PHE A 314 -12.81 17.22 2.51
N ARG A 315 -11.62 16.66 2.25
CA ARG A 315 -11.21 15.39 2.90
C ARG A 315 -10.88 15.56 4.38
N LEU A 316 -10.43 16.76 4.77
CA LEU A 316 -10.10 17.14 6.15
C LEU A 316 -11.34 17.62 6.93
N ASN A 317 -12.13 18.50 6.31
CA ASN A 317 -13.29 19.17 6.87
C ASN A 317 -14.54 18.34 6.56
N GLY A 318 -15.30 17.97 7.59
CA GLY A 318 -16.52 17.15 7.48
C GLY A 318 -17.72 17.82 6.82
N ALA A 319 -17.51 18.53 5.71
CA ALA A 319 -18.51 19.28 4.94
C ALA A 319 -19.46 18.38 4.12
N PHE A 320 -19.78 17.19 4.61
CA PHE A 320 -20.70 16.26 3.98
C PHE A 320 -21.75 15.82 5.01
N GLU A 321 -23.03 15.78 4.60
CA GLU A 321 -24.18 15.66 5.50
C GLU A 321 -24.12 14.45 6.44
N SER A 322 -23.49 13.35 6.01
CA SER A 322 -23.34 12.13 6.80
C SER A 322 -22.10 12.08 7.71
N VAL A 323 -21.28 13.13 7.76
CA VAL A 323 -20.02 13.15 8.52
C VAL A 323 -20.25 13.65 9.93
N LYS A 324 -19.89 12.83 10.92
CA LYS A 324 -19.97 13.17 12.34
C LYS A 324 -18.71 13.96 12.75
N LEU A 325 -18.89 15.05 13.49
CA LEU A 325 -17.84 16.03 13.80
C LEU A 325 -17.18 15.89 15.19
N PHE A 326 -17.38 14.76 15.89
CA PHE A 326 -16.76 14.54 17.21
C PHE A 326 -15.47 13.69 17.10
N PRO A 327 -14.47 13.87 18.00
CA PRO A 327 -13.25 13.07 17.99
C PRO A 327 -13.54 11.58 18.12
N GLY A 328 -12.98 10.76 17.22
CA GLY A 328 -13.22 9.32 17.18
C GLY A 328 -14.41 8.90 16.33
N ALA A 329 -15.14 9.84 15.72
CA ALA A 329 -16.22 9.54 14.78
C ALA A 329 -15.74 8.67 13.60
N ALA A 330 -14.60 9.03 13.00
CA ALA A 330 -14.04 8.28 11.88
C ALA A 330 -13.58 6.89 12.30
N THR A 331 -12.93 6.79 13.47
CA THR A 331 -12.57 5.50 14.06
C THR A 331 -13.81 4.62 14.27
N LEU A 332 -14.87 5.16 14.89
CA LEU A 332 -16.11 4.44 15.12
C LEU A 332 -16.68 3.95 13.79
N GLU A 333 -16.84 4.82 12.79
CA GLU A 333 -17.39 4.48 11.48
C GLU A 333 -16.61 3.36 10.78
N ASN A 334 -15.29 3.32 10.93
CA ASN A 334 -14.46 2.24 10.39
C ASN A 334 -14.67 0.91 11.13
N PHE A 335 -14.85 0.93 12.46
CA PHE A 335 -15.31 -0.25 13.19
C PHE A 335 -16.75 -0.63 12.84
N GLU A 336 -17.59 0.35 12.51
CA GLU A 336 -18.97 0.10 12.11
C GLU A 336 -19.06 -0.59 10.75
N ALA A 337 -18.29 -0.13 9.79
CA ALA A 337 -18.13 -0.78 8.50
C ALA A 337 -17.49 -2.17 8.63
N PHE A 338 -16.79 -2.43 9.72
CA PHE A 338 -16.21 -3.71 10.08
C PHE A 338 -17.18 -4.66 10.81
N LYS A 339 -18.39 -4.20 11.18
CA LYS A 339 -19.42 -4.99 11.89
C LYS A 339 -19.82 -6.25 11.10
N GLY A 340 -20.33 -7.24 11.83
CA GLY A 340 -20.70 -8.56 11.32
C GLY A 340 -19.79 -9.67 11.86
N LEU A 341 -19.92 -10.88 11.32
CA LEU A 341 -19.16 -12.06 11.77
C LEU A 341 -17.66 -11.77 11.87
N TRP A 342 -17.09 -11.15 10.83
CA TRP A 342 -15.66 -10.92 10.75
C TRP A 342 -15.13 -9.87 11.72
N GLY A 343 -15.90 -8.82 11.99
CA GLY A 343 -15.54 -7.82 13.00
C GLY A 343 -15.46 -8.45 14.38
N GLY A 344 -16.48 -9.23 14.75
CA GLY A 344 -16.49 -9.98 16.00
C GLY A 344 -15.33 -10.97 16.11
N LEU A 345 -15.07 -11.76 15.05
CA LEU A 345 -13.97 -12.72 15.04
C LEU A 345 -12.59 -12.03 15.10
N ALA A 346 -12.41 -10.88 14.45
CA ALA A 346 -11.17 -10.12 14.52
C ALA A 346 -10.96 -9.53 15.92
N ILE A 347 -12.02 -9.01 16.56
CA ILE A 347 -11.94 -8.53 17.94
C ILE A 347 -11.56 -9.67 18.88
N LEU A 348 -12.19 -10.83 18.72
CA LEU A 348 -11.86 -12.03 19.47
C LEU A 348 -10.41 -12.46 19.25
N ALA A 349 -9.98 -12.58 17.99
CA ALA A 349 -8.67 -13.09 17.61
C ALA A 349 -7.51 -12.16 17.98
N PHE A 350 -7.69 -10.84 17.82
CA PHE A 350 -6.60 -9.88 17.95
C PHE A 350 -6.68 -9.00 19.18
N PHE A 351 -7.80 -8.90 19.91
CA PHE A 351 -7.82 -8.19 21.18
C PHE A 351 -8.10 -9.13 22.35
N ILE A 352 -9.21 -9.87 22.33
CA ILE A 352 -9.63 -10.68 23.50
C ILE A 352 -8.67 -11.84 23.74
N ALA A 353 -8.41 -12.70 22.75
CA ALA A 353 -7.59 -13.90 22.94
C ALA A 353 -6.13 -13.62 23.34
N PRO A 354 -5.42 -12.64 22.74
CA PRO A 354 -4.06 -12.29 23.16
C PRO A 354 -4.01 -11.66 24.54
N LEU A 355 -5.00 -10.85 24.93
CA LEU A 355 -5.03 -10.18 26.24
C LEU A 355 -5.47 -11.12 27.38
N ALA A 356 -6.35 -12.08 27.10
CA ALA A 356 -6.80 -13.09 28.06
C ALA A 356 -5.70 -14.11 28.41
N ARG A 357 -4.79 -14.40 27.48
CA ARG A 357 -3.71 -15.37 27.69
C ARG A 357 -2.47 -14.68 28.25
N LYS A 358 -2.12 -14.93 29.53
CA LYS A 358 -0.95 -14.33 30.22
C LYS A 358 0.33 -14.34 29.35
N GLY A 359 0.64 -15.47 28.71
CA GLY A 359 1.81 -15.59 27.84
C GLY A 359 1.75 -14.75 26.56
N ALA A 360 0.58 -14.65 25.92
CA ALA A 360 0.42 -13.77 24.74
C ALA A 360 0.47 -12.29 25.13
N ARG A 361 -0.19 -11.90 26.22
CA ARG A 361 -0.14 -10.54 26.77
C ARG A 361 1.29 -10.11 27.09
N ALA A 362 2.07 -10.95 27.77
CA ALA A 362 3.47 -10.66 28.07
C ALA A 362 4.30 -10.47 26.80
N ARG A 363 4.09 -11.31 25.77
CA ARG A 363 4.77 -11.20 24.47
C ARG A 363 4.37 -9.96 23.69
N LEU A 364 3.10 -9.58 23.70
CA LEU A 364 2.62 -8.34 23.07
C LEU A 364 3.33 -7.13 23.68
N VAL A 365 3.30 -7.03 25.01
CA VAL A 365 3.98 -5.93 25.73
C VAL A 365 5.48 -5.94 25.45
N ALA A 366 6.12 -7.11 25.47
CA ALA A 366 7.54 -7.22 25.14
C ALA A 366 7.84 -6.78 23.70
N THR A 367 6.99 -7.16 22.73
CA THR A 367 7.17 -6.80 21.31
C THR A 367 7.04 -5.29 21.10
N LEU A 368 6.00 -4.67 21.66
CA LEU A 368 5.76 -3.23 21.54
C LEU A 368 6.82 -2.40 22.29
N ARG A 369 7.31 -2.88 23.45
CA ARG A 369 8.41 -2.22 24.16
C ARG A 369 9.74 -2.37 23.43
N ALA A 370 9.97 -3.53 22.81
CA ALA A 370 11.17 -3.77 22.03
C ALA A 370 11.18 -2.88 20.78
N SER A 371 10.04 -2.70 20.11
CA SER A 371 9.92 -1.94 18.87
C SER A 371 8.95 -0.76 19.00
N PRO A 372 9.43 0.44 19.34
CA PRO A 372 8.59 1.64 19.32
C PRO A 372 8.05 1.94 17.91
N ALA A 373 8.78 1.59 16.85
CA ALA A 373 8.27 1.75 15.48
C ALA A 373 7.04 0.87 15.21
N LEU A 374 7.04 -0.41 15.63
CA LEU A 374 5.85 -1.25 15.52
C LEU A 374 4.69 -0.73 16.37
N ALA A 375 4.96 -0.14 17.55
CA ALA A 375 3.93 0.48 18.37
C ALA A 375 3.29 1.70 17.68
N LEU A 376 4.10 2.57 17.08
CA LEU A 376 3.62 3.73 16.32
C LEU A 376 2.82 3.30 15.08
N LEU A 377 3.29 2.30 14.34
CA LEU A 377 2.59 1.73 13.18
C LEU A 377 1.27 1.05 13.56
N ALA A 378 1.18 0.45 14.75
CA ALA A 378 -0.07 -0.16 15.24
C ALA A 378 -1.14 0.89 15.60
N VAL A 379 -0.72 2.10 15.98
CA VAL A 379 -1.60 3.23 16.34
C VAL A 379 -1.92 4.12 15.14
N SER A 380 -1.09 4.13 14.10
CA SER A 380 -1.27 5.01 12.94
C SER A 380 -2.61 4.92 12.22
N PRO A 381 -3.33 3.77 12.17
CA PRO A 381 -4.68 3.73 11.58
C PRO A 381 -5.65 4.70 12.22
N PHE A 382 -5.64 4.81 13.56
CA PHE A 382 -6.51 5.74 14.29
C PHE A 382 -6.17 7.19 13.97
N VAL A 383 -4.88 7.53 13.94
CA VAL A 383 -4.41 8.87 13.57
C VAL A 383 -4.83 9.21 12.14
N TRP A 384 -4.69 8.27 11.20
CA TRP A 384 -5.09 8.44 9.81
C TRP A 384 -6.60 8.63 9.65
N PHE A 385 -7.40 7.84 10.38
CA PHE A 385 -8.85 7.98 10.36
C PHE A 385 -9.27 9.38 10.79
N GLU A 386 -8.68 9.93 11.85
CA GLU A 386 -9.07 11.25 12.33
C GLU A 386 -8.50 12.39 11.46
N ILE A 387 -7.27 12.28 10.93
CA ILE A 387 -6.71 13.30 10.02
C ILE A 387 -7.56 13.38 8.74
N LEU A 388 -7.92 12.24 8.15
CA LEU A 388 -8.77 12.17 6.97
C LEU A 388 -10.20 11.77 7.36
N SER A 389 -10.78 12.46 8.34
CA SER A 389 -12.05 12.08 8.97
C SER A 389 -13.21 11.94 7.97
N ASN A 390 -13.41 12.92 7.10
CA ASN A 390 -14.47 12.85 6.10
C ASN A 390 -14.27 11.64 5.16
N HIS A 391 -13.06 11.49 4.62
CA HIS A 391 -12.72 10.35 3.76
C HIS A 391 -12.95 9.00 4.46
N SER A 392 -12.44 8.87 5.69
CA SER A 392 -12.48 7.62 6.44
C SER A 392 -13.89 7.24 6.88
N GLN A 393 -14.77 8.23 7.10
CA GLN A 393 -16.18 7.98 7.38
C GLN A 393 -16.94 7.54 6.12
N ILE A 394 -16.83 8.29 5.01
CA ILE A 394 -17.54 7.97 3.76
C ILE A 394 -17.07 6.62 3.18
N HIS A 395 -15.79 6.29 3.35
CA HIS A 395 -15.14 5.14 2.73
C HIS A 395 -14.82 4.00 3.70
N GLY A 396 -15.47 3.98 4.88
CA GLY A 396 -15.30 2.97 5.94
C GLY A 396 -15.29 1.52 5.42
N LEU A 397 -16.03 1.26 4.32
CA LEU A 397 -16.13 -0.04 3.67
C LEU A 397 -14.78 -0.66 3.27
N PHE A 398 -13.78 0.15 2.94
CA PHE A 398 -12.43 -0.32 2.60
C PHE A 398 -11.34 0.35 3.44
N THR A 399 -11.56 1.55 3.99
CA THR A 399 -10.54 2.23 4.80
C THR A 399 -10.24 1.48 6.11
N HIS A 400 -11.19 0.68 6.62
CA HIS A 400 -10.95 -0.15 7.82
C HIS A 400 -9.84 -1.19 7.61
N ALA A 401 -9.45 -1.50 6.37
CA ALA A 401 -8.34 -2.42 6.11
C ALA A 401 -7.01 -1.92 6.70
N ASN A 402 -6.87 -0.62 6.95
CA ASN A 402 -5.74 -0.06 7.70
C ASN A 402 -5.58 -0.70 9.10
N LEU A 403 -6.65 -1.23 9.71
CA LEU A 403 -6.61 -1.95 10.99
C LEU A 403 -5.74 -3.22 10.95
N ALA A 404 -5.40 -3.74 9.77
CA ALA A 404 -4.43 -4.84 9.66
C ALA A 404 -3.08 -4.50 10.34
N LEU A 405 -2.66 -3.23 10.33
CA LEU A 405 -1.48 -2.75 11.05
C LEU A 405 -1.66 -2.85 12.57
N THR A 406 -2.83 -2.47 13.07
CA THR A 406 -3.17 -2.58 14.49
C THR A 406 -3.18 -4.05 14.93
N PHE A 407 -3.72 -4.95 14.12
CA PHE A 407 -3.83 -6.38 14.46
C PHE A 407 -2.49 -7.13 14.41
N LEU A 408 -1.53 -6.66 13.61
CA LEU A 408 -0.24 -7.31 13.40
C LEU A 408 0.51 -7.68 14.69
N PRO A 409 0.83 -6.76 15.63
CA PRO A 409 1.56 -7.13 16.85
C PRO A 409 0.78 -8.11 17.75
N PHE A 410 -0.55 -8.03 17.77
CA PHE A 410 -1.38 -8.96 18.54
C PHE A 410 -1.37 -10.36 17.92
N SER A 411 -1.42 -10.44 16.59
CA SER A 411 -1.31 -11.69 15.84
C SER A 411 0.05 -12.37 16.04
N LEU A 412 1.14 -11.61 16.01
CA LEU A 412 2.49 -12.10 16.32
C LEU A 412 2.58 -12.65 17.76
N ALA A 413 2.02 -11.91 18.72
CA ALA A 413 1.97 -12.33 20.12
C ALA A 413 1.15 -13.61 20.31
N LEU A 414 0.04 -13.78 19.57
CA LEU A 414 -0.80 -14.97 19.65
C LEU A 414 -0.09 -16.22 19.10
N THR A 415 0.53 -16.08 17.93
CA THR A 415 1.16 -17.18 17.18
C THR A 415 2.47 -17.66 17.78
N ASN A 416 3.03 -16.97 18.76
CA ASN A 416 4.38 -17.23 19.26
C ASN A 416 5.47 -17.03 18.21
N ALA A 417 5.24 -16.11 17.27
CA ALA A 417 6.33 -15.49 16.54
C ALA A 417 7.10 -14.63 17.54
N GLY A 418 8.14 -15.18 18.18
CA GLY A 418 9.07 -14.37 18.96
C GLY A 418 9.63 -13.28 18.07
N ALA A 419 9.91 -12.09 18.62
CA ALA A 419 10.62 -11.07 17.88
C ALA A 419 11.96 -11.67 17.40
N LEU A 420 12.12 -11.86 16.08
CA LEU A 420 13.36 -12.32 15.48
C LEU A 420 14.34 -11.17 15.50
N ARG A 421 14.80 -10.83 16.70
CA ARG A 421 15.86 -9.85 16.91
C ARG A 421 17.09 -10.64 17.30
N PRO A 422 17.80 -11.28 16.35
CA PRO A 422 19.11 -11.80 16.67
C PRO A 422 19.95 -10.61 17.12
N ALA A 423 20.41 -10.64 18.37
CA ALA A 423 21.47 -9.74 18.81
C ALA A 423 22.65 -9.96 17.86
N SER A 424 23.36 -8.89 17.49
CA SER A 424 24.65 -9.06 16.83
C SER A 424 25.60 -9.70 17.85
N THR A 425 25.72 -11.03 17.85
CA THR A 425 26.83 -11.68 18.53
C THR A 425 28.09 -11.28 17.77
N SER A 426 28.91 -10.44 18.40
CA SER A 426 30.27 -10.18 17.98
C SER A 426 31.03 -11.50 18.00
N GLY A 427 31.40 -11.98 16.81
CA GLY A 427 32.33 -13.09 16.59
C GLY A 427 31.76 -14.48 16.88
N LEU A 428 31.66 -15.30 15.82
CA LEU A 428 32.02 -16.72 15.86
C LEU A 428 32.16 -17.22 14.42
N HIS A 429 33.34 -17.78 14.15
CA HIS A 429 33.74 -18.42 12.90
C HIS A 429 32.69 -19.40 12.35
N PRO A 430 32.64 -19.64 11.02
CA PRO A 430 31.93 -20.79 10.48
C PRO A 430 32.70 -22.06 10.84
N ALA A 431 32.36 -22.70 11.96
CA ALA A 431 32.75 -24.07 12.25
C ALA A 431 31.78 -25.00 11.50
N GLY A 432 32.32 -25.68 10.48
CA GLY A 432 31.57 -26.64 9.68
C GLY A 432 32.38 -27.25 8.54
N ARG A 433 33.69 -27.49 8.73
CA ARG A 433 34.38 -28.50 7.92
C ARG A 433 34.05 -29.84 8.52
N VAL A 434 33.31 -30.64 7.76
CA VAL A 434 33.13 -32.07 7.94
C VAL A 434 34.52 -32.69 8.10
N ALA A 435 34.80 -33.23 9.28
CA ALA A 435 35.98 -34.06 9.51
C ALA A 435 35.83 -35.30 8.63
N ALA A 436 36.76 -35.45 7.68
CA ALA A 436 36.95 -36.70 6.97
C ALA A 436 37.39 -37.76 7.99
N THR A 437 36.69 -38.87 7.99
CA THR A 437 37.01 -40.08 8.75
C THR A 437 38.33 -40.66 8.26
N ASP A 438 39.32 -40.72 9.15
CA ASP A 438 40.52 -41.54 8.98
C ASP A 438 40.12 -43.02 9.00
N ALA A 439 40.35 -43.71 7.87
CA ALA A 439 40.35 -45.16 7.80
C ALA A 439 41.80 -45.65 7.98
N PRO A 440 42.08 -46.66 8.81
CA PRO A 440 43.42 -47.22 8.92
C PRO A 440 43.72 -48.06 7.67
N ARG A 441 44.80 -47.72 6.95
CA ARG A 441 45.42 -48.63 5.99
C ARG A 441 46.19 -49.69 6.76
N MET A 442 45.80 -50.95 6.58
CA MET A 442 46.72 -52.07 6.79
C MET A 442 47.79 -52.05 5.69
N GLY A 443 49.04 -52.20 6.10
CA GLY A 443 50.24 -52.25 5.29
C GLY A 443 51.45 -52.32 6.19
#